data_AF-A0A3P6QKD5-F1
#
_entry.id   AF-A0A3P6QKD5-F1
#
_cell.length_a   1.000
_cell.length_b   1.000
_cell.length_c   1.000
_cell.angle_alpha   90.00
_cell.angle_beta   90.00
_cell.angle_gamma   90.00
#
_symmetry.space_group_name_H-M   'P 1'
#
loop_
_entity.id
_entity.type
_entity.pdbx_description
1 polymer ?
#
loop_
_entity_poly.entity_id
_entity_poly.type
_entity_poly.pdbx_seq_one_letter_code
_entity_poly.pdbx_strand_id
1 'polypeptide(L)'
;MVHVLPLFDSGSGSFYDLRHLNLAHSLNRPTRALRPPLSNLAEENSPPDYLHDLASLLQSGPNRARWQYHFVHLRLLKTLSKLDPQHADLWQRTFRRWMAYARGFRSLHN
;
A
#
# COMPACT_ATOMS: atom_id res chain seq x y z
N MET A 1 -15.16 2.52 4.89
CA MET A 1 -13.78 2.55 5.42
C MET A 1 -13.54 1.51 6.52
N VAL A 2 -14.50 1.31 7.43
CA VAL A 2 -14.41 0.36 8.57
C VAL A 2 -13.91 -1.03 8.17
N HIS A 3 -14.51 -1.64 7.15
CA HIS A 3 -14.17 -3.00 6.72
C HIS A 3 -12.81 -3.13 6.03
N VAL A 4 -12.29 -2.06 5.42
CA VAL A 4 -11.04 -2.10 4.65
C VAL A 4 -9.83 -1.63 5.44
N LEU A 5 -10.03 -0.95 6.57
CA LEU A 5 -8.92 -0.45 7.39
C LEU A 5 -7.93 -1.55 7.83
N PRO A 6 -8.36 -2.76 8.24
CA PRO A 6 -7.42 -3.82 8.58
C PRO A 6 -6.47 -4.22 7.45
N LEU A 7 -6.89 -4.07 6.18
CA LEU A 7 -6.07 -4.41 5.01
C LEU A 7 -4.85 -3.49 4.85
N PHE A 8 -4.86 -2.32 5.49
CA PHE A 8 -3.73 -1.41 5.49
C PHE A 8 -2.74 -1.69 6.62
N ASP A 9 -3.01 -2.64 7.51
CA ASP A 9 -2.15 -2.96 8.65
C ASP A 9 -1.12 -4.04 8.27
N SER A 10 0.18 -3.74 8.44
CA SER A 10 1.25 -4.69 8.13
C SER A 10 1.81 -5.40 9.38
N GLY A 11 1.20 -5.21 10.55
CA GLY A 11 1.67 -5.74 11.84
C GLY A 11 2.91 -5.04 12.41
N SER A 12 3.47 -4.06 11.71
CA SER A 12 4.66 -3.29 12.12
C SER A 12 4.72 -1.90 11.45
N GLY A 13 3.59 -1.44 10.93
CA GLY A 13 3.45 -0.23 10.14
C GLY A 13 2.13 -0.26 9.38
N SER A 14 2.05 0.50 8.29
CA SER A 14 0.89 0.48 7.39
C SER A 14 1.29 0.39 5.92
N PHE A 15 0.38 -0.06 5.07
CA PHE A 15 0.51 0.03 3.61
C PHE A 15 0.05 1.39 3.10
N TYR A 16 0.63 1.84 1.99
CA TYR A 16 0.26 3.09 1.32
C TYR A 16 -0.98 2.91 0.45
N ASP A 17 -1.07 1.76 -0.21
CA ASP A 17 -2.20 1.36 -1.04
C ASP A 17 -2.36 -0.17 -1.04
N LEU A 18 -3.42 -0.64 -1.69
CA LEU A 18 -3.74 -2.06 -1.83
C LEU A 18 -3.40 -2.60 -3.22
N ARG A 19 -2.36 -2.06 -3.89
CA ARG A 19 -1.98 -2.51 -5.25
C ARG A 19 -1.64 -4.00 -5.33
N HIS A 20 -1.17 -4.56 -4.21
CA HIS A 20 -0.85 -5.98 -4.08
C HIS A 20 -2.10 -6.87 -4.00
N LEU A 21 -3.30 -6.28 -3.86
CA LEU A 21 -4.58 -6.98 -3.86
C LEU A 21 -5.39 -6.74 -5.16
N ASN A 22 -5.03 -5.74 -5.97
CA ASN A 22 -5.78 -5.39 -7.18
C ASN A 22 -4.90 -5.48 -8.43
N LEU A 23 -5.11 -6.57 -9.18
CA LEU A 23 -4.40 -6.86 -10.43
C LEU A 23 -4.57 -5.75 -11.48
N ALA A 24 -5.77 -5.19 -11.63
CA ALA A 24 -6.04 -4.14 -12.59
C ALA A 24 -5.33 -2.83 -12.22
N HIS A 25 -5.27 -2.48 -10.92
CA HIS A 25 -4.50 -1.32 -10.45
C HIS A 25 -2.98 -1.52 -10.60
N SER A 26 -2.54 -2.78 -10.46
CA SER A 26 -1.18 -3.20 -10.79
C SER A 26 -0.87 -2.92 -12.28
N LEU A 27 -1.74 -3.38 -13.17
CA LEU A 27 -1.60 -3.30 -14.62
C LEU A 27 -1.78 -1.88 -15.21
N ASN A 28 -2.58 -1.03 -14.57
CA ASN A 28 -2.95 0.29 -15.09
C ASN A 28 -1.97 1.42 -14.70
N ARG A 29 -0.75 1.06 -14.27
CA ARG A 29 0.32 2.03 -14.05
C ARG A 29 0.84 2.45 -15.42
N PRO A 30 0.86 3.76 -15.78
CA PRO A 30 1.57 4.18 -16.98
C PRO A 30 3.02 3.71 -16.80
N THR A 31 3.45 2.90 -17.74
CA THR A 31 4.75 2.26 -17.94
C THR A 31 5.88 3.30 -18.07
N ARG A 32 5.98 4.29 -17.18
CA ARG A 32 7.12 5.22 -17.16
C ARG A 32 8.40 4.55 -16.67
N ALA A 33 8.28 3.48 -15.87
CA ALA A 33 9.40 2.60 -15.51
C ALA A 33 9.66 1.50 -16.56
N LEU A 34 8.80 1.38 -17.57
CA LEU A 34 8.78 0.35 -18.59
C LEU A 34 9.00 0.91 -20.00
N ARG A 35 9.44 2.17 -20.07
CA ARG A 35 10.04 2.68 -21.30
C ARG A 35 11.51 2.24 -21.25
N PRO A 36 11.97 1.31 -22.09
CA PRO A 36 13.40 1.27 -22.38
C PRO A 36 13.82 2.68 -22.81
N PRO A 37 15.09 3.07 -22.61
CA PRO A 37 15.58 4.31 -23.19
C PRO A 37 15.15 4.33 -24.66
N LEU A 38 14.64 5.47 -25.14
CA LEU A 38 14.12 5.68 -26.50
C LEU A 38 15.16 5.43 -27.62
N SER A 39 16.31 4.81 -27.30
CA SER A 39 17.37 4.42 -28.23
C SER A 39 17.05 3.15 -29.03
N ASN A 40 16.07 2.33 -28.61
CA ASN A 40 15.84 1.01 -29.24
C ASN A 40 14.43 0.91 -29.87
N LEU A 41 13.97 1.92 -30.60
CA LEU A 41 12.73 1.88 -31.40
C LEU A 41 12.91 1.10 -32.72
N ALA A 42 13.73 0.07 -32.73
CA ALA A 42 14.04 -0.72 -33.92
C ALA A 42 14.04 -2.21 -33.58
N GLU A 43 12.88 -2.74 -33.17
CA GLU A 43 12.61 -4.18 -33.26
C GLU A 43 11.09 -4.43 -33.13
N GLU A 44 10.42 -4.48 -34.27
CA GLU A 44 8.95 -4.54 -34.41
C GLU A 44 8.40 -5.98 -34.32
N ASN A 45 9.18 -6.97 -33.84
CA ASN A 45 8.81 -8.40 -33.95
C ASN A 45 8.79 -9.19 -32.63
N SER A 46 8.85 -8.54 -31.46
CA SER A 46 8.76 -9.23 -30.17
C SER A 46 7.33 -9.17 -29.60
N PRO A 47 6.72 -10.30 -29.20
CA PRO A 47 5.40 -10.31 -28.58
C PRO A 47 5.46 -9.50 -27.28
N PRO A 48 4.40 -8.75 -26.92
CA PRO A 48 4.54 -7.73 -25.91
C PRO A 48 4.65 -8.33 -24.49
N ASP A 49 5.73 -7.99 -23.79
CA ASP A 49 6.21 -8.50 -22.49
C ASP A 49 5.31 -8.24 -21.25
N TYR A 50 4.00 -8.03 -21.44
CA TYR A 50 3.07 -7.66 -20.37
C TYR A 50 3.00 -8.68 -19.21
N LEU A 51 3.21 -9.97 -19.49
CA LEU A 51 3.17 -11.02 -18.47
C LEU A 51 4.41 -11.01 -17.56
N HIS A 52 5.58 -10.62 -18.10
CA HIS A 52 6.81 -10.52 -17.34
C HIS A 52 6.75 -9.31 -16.38
N ASP A 53 6.20 -8.20 -16.84
CA ASP A 53 6.00 -7.00 -16.02
C ASP A 53 4.96 -7.18 -14.93
N LEU A 54 3.89 -7.90 -15.23
CA LEU A 54 2.87 -8.25 -14.24
C LEU A 54 3.45 -9.16 -13.16
N ALA A 55 4.25 -10.15 -13.56
CA ALA A 55 4.95 -11.03 -12.64
C ALA A 55 5.93 -10.25 -11.76
N SER A 56 6.71 -9.32 -12.32
CA SER A 56 7.65 -8.50 -11.56
C SER A 56 6.93 -7.56 -10.57
N LEU A 57 5.76 -7.02 -10.94
CA LEU A 57 4.99 -6.12 -10.11
C LEU A 57 4.26 -6.85 -8.98
N LEU A 58 3.74 -8.05 -9.22
CA LEU A 58 3.22 -8.93 -8.16
C LEU A 58 4.34 -9.44 -7.24
N GLN A 59 5.54 -9.69 -7.79
CA GLN A 59 6.74 -10.03 -7.02
C GLN A 59 7.27 -8.87 -6.19
N SER A 60 6.95 -7.62 -6.53
CA SER A 60 7.43 -6.43 -5.80
C SER A 60 6.86 -6.29 -4.37
N GLY A 61 5.89 -7.13 -4.00
CA GLY A 61 5.32 -7.19 -2.66
C GLY A 61 4.43 -6.00 -2.32
N PRO A 62 3.91 -5.94 -1.07
CA PRO A 62 3.00 -4.88 -0.67
C PRO A 62 3.72 -3.53 -0.55
N ASN A 63 3.07 -2.47 -1.07
CA ASN A 63 3.59 -1.11 -1.01
C ASN A 63 3.51 -0.53 0.41
N ARG A 64 4.58 -0.70 1.19
CA ARG A 64 4.66 -0.19 2.57
C ARG A 64 4.73 1.33 2.60
N ALA A 65 3.90 1.94 3.44
CA ALA A 65 3.96 3.38 3.66
C ALA A 65 5.28 3.75 4.34
N ARG A 66 5.98 4.74 3.79
CA ARG A 66 7.09 5.41 4.48
C ARG A 66 6.59 6.01 5.79
N TRP A 67 7.48 6.19 6.76
CA TRP A 67 7.11 6.74 8.08
C TRP A 67 6.34 8.06 8.02
N GLN A 68 6.72 8.98 7.12
CA GLN A 68 5.98 10.23 6.90
C GLN A 68 4.51 9.98 6.55
N TYR A 69 4.21 9.04 5.65
CA TYR A 69 2.84 8.67 5.31
C TYR A 69 2.14 7.89 6.42
N HIS A 70 2.86 7.04 7.15
CA HIS A 70 2.31 6.38 8.34
C HIS A 70 1.83 7.40 9.38
N PHE A 71 2.56 8.51 9.59
CA PHE A 71 2.12 9.62 10.44
C PHE A 71 0.92 10.38 9.89
N VAL A 72 0.79 10.49 8.56
CA VAL A 72 -0.45 11.01 7.95
C VAL A 72 -1.64 10.12 8.30
N HIS A 73 -1.51 8.80 8.19
CA HIS A 73 -2.58 7.89 8.58
C HIS A 73 -2.96 8.02 10.06
N LEU A 74 -1.98 8.13 10.96
CA LEU A 74 -2.23 8.37 12.39
C LEU A 74 -3.02 9.66 12.61
N ARG A 75 -2.67 10.74 11.92
CA ARG A 75 -3.41 12.01 11.99
C ARG A 75 -4.85 11.83 11.51
N LEU A 76 -5.05 11.14 10.39
CA LEU A 76 -6.39 10.86 9.84
C LEU A 76 -7.23 10.01 10.79
N LEU A 77 -6.68 8.93 11.36
CA LEU A 77 -7.38 8.08 12.34
C LEU A 77 -7.80 8.87 13.58
N LYS A 78 -6.91 9.76 14.07
CA LYS A 78 -7.24 10.64 15.20
C LYS A 78 -8.35 11.62 14.83
N THR A 79 -8.36 12.17 13.62
CA THR A 79 -9.44 13.03 13.14
C THR A 79 -10.76 12.25 13.02
N LEU A 80 -10.75 11.06 12.41
CA LEU A 80 -11.93 10.21 12.25
C LEU A 80 -12.55 9.81 13.60
N SER A 81 -11.71 9.56 14.63
CA SER A 81 -12.21 9.27 15.98
C SER A 81 -13.06 10.39 16.61
N LYS A 82 -12.94 11.63 16.12
CA LYS A 82 -13.74 12.78 16.57
C LYS A 82 -14.98 13.02 15.70
N LEU A 83 -14.89 12.69 14.40
CA LEU A 83 -15.93 12.98 13.42
C LEU A 83 -16.94 11.83 13.25
N ASP A 84 -16.56 10.61 13.60
CA ASP A 84 -17.40 9.40 13.48
C ASP A 84 -17.46 8.65 14.82
N PRO A 85 -18.42 9.04 15.71
CA PRO A 85 -18.58 8.41 17.02
C PRO A 85 -18.98 6.94 16.93
N GLN A 86 -19.70 6.54 15.88
CA GLN A 86 -20.24 5.18 15.74
C GLN A 86 -19.11 4.13 15.64
N HIS A 87 -17.99 4.48 15.03
CA HIS A 87 -16.82 3.60 14.87
C HIS A 87 -15.58 4.09 15.64
N ALA A 88 -15.75 5.04 16.57
CA ALA A 88 -14.65 5.68 17.29
C ALA A 88 -13.73 4.67 18.01
N ASP A 89 -14.27 3.58 18.56
CA ASP A 89 -13.49 2.53 19.21
C ASP A 89 -12.52 1.85 18.22
N LEU A 90 -12.97 1.51 17.02
CA LEU A 90 -12.11 0.94 15.97
C LEU A 90 -10.99 1.91 15.61
N TRP A 91 -11.32 3.18 15.33
CA TRP A 91 -10.34 4.21 14.97
C TRP A 91 -9.30 4.41 16.06
N GLN A 92 -9.72 4.45 17.33
CA GLN A 92 -8.84 4.58 18.49
C GLN A 92 -7.94 3.35 18.67
N ARG A 93 -8.48 2.13 18.54
CA ARG A 93 -7.70 0.89 18.65
C ARG A 93 -6.64 0.81 17.56
N THR A 94 -7.00 1.09 16.31
CA THR A 94 -6.02 1.10 15.21
C THR A 94 -4.99 2.21 15.40
N PHE A 95 -5.40 3.41 15.82
CA PHE A 95 -4.48 4.51 16.12
C PHE A 95 -3.44 4.11 17.19
N ARG A 96 -3.88 3.54 18.32
CA ARG A 96 -2.98 3.12 19.40
C ARG A 96 -2.01 2.05 18.93
N ARG A 97 -2.50 1.07 18.17
CA ARG A 97 -1.67 0.00 17.60
C ARG A 97 -0.62 0.55 16.64
N TRP A 98 -1.02 1.43 15.72
CA TRP A 98 -0.10 2.04 14.74
C TRP A 98 0.90 2.99 15.40
N MET A 99 0.48 3.70 16.45
CA MET A 99 1.39 4.52 17.26
C MET A 99 2.44 3.66 17.98
N ALA A 100 2.10 2.44 18.39
CA ALA A 100 3.07 1.50 18.95
C ALA A 100 4.10 1.06 17.89
N TYR A 101 3.69 0.88 16.64
CA TYR A 101 4.63 0.57 15.54
C TYR A 101 5.68 1.65 15.34
N ALA A 102 5.31 2.93 15.46
CA ALA A 102 6.25 4.05 15.40
C ALA A 102 7.30 4.02 16.54
N ARG A 103 7.07 3.25 17.60
CA ARG A 103 8.00 3.02 18.72
C ARG A 103 8.74 1.68 18.61
N GLY A 104 8.62 0.98 17.49
CA GLY A 104 9.29 -0.30 17.24
C GLY A 104 8.52 -1.54 17.69
N PHE A 105 7.33 -1.40 18.28
CA PHE A 105 6.49 -2.55 18.62
C PHE A 105 5.94 -3.22 17.37
N ARG A 106 5.54 -4.49 17.50
CA ARG A 106 4.94 -5.30 16.43
C ARG A 106 3.72 -6.02 16.96
N SER A 107 2.80 -6.38 16.06
CA SER A 107 1.73 -7.32 16.39
C SER A 107 2.32 -8.66 16.83
N LEU A 108 1.63 -9.32 17.76
CA LEU A 108 1.97 -10.68 18.16
C LEU A 108 1.88 -11.63 16.96
N HIS A 109 2.78 -12.61 16.94
CA HIS A 109 2.76 -13.71 15.99
C HIS A 109 2.39 -15.00 16.74
N ASN A 110 1.76 -15.94 16.02
CA ASN A 110 1.41 -17.26 16.53
C ASN A 110 2.55 -18.26 16.33
#